data_AF-A0A9X2DRB0-F1
#
_entry.id   AF-A0A9X2DRB0-F1
#
_cell.length_a   1.000
_cell.length_b   1.000
_cell.length_c   1.000
_cell.angle_alpha   90.00
_cell.angle_beta   90.00
_cell.angle_gamma   90.00
#
_symmetry.space_group_name_H-M   'P 1'
#
loop_
_entity.id
_entity.type
_entity.pdbx_description
1 polymer ?
#
loop_
_entity_poly.entity_id
_entity_poly.type
_entity_poly.pdbx_seq_one_letter_code
_entity_poly.pdbx_strand_id
1 'polypeptide(L)'
;MPLSSADKIQLLKDILQNQATEQYMTIDEADQIEQLLSHLSVDASLQPAVQQTLQQIQQLHEKNTEPFQQNDVEQWLTNLSVD
;
A
#
# COMPACT_ATOMS: atom_id res chain seq x y z
N MET A 1 -8.95 -7.37 18.84
CA MET A 1 -9.73 -6.37 18.10
C MET A 1 -9.39 -6.56 16.63
N PRO A 2 -10.35 -6.62 15.70
CA PRO A 2 -10.03 -6.63 14.28
C PRO A 2 -9.37 -5.28 13.94
N LEU A 3 -8.23 -5.30 13.23
CA LEU A 3 -7.61 -4.05 12.74
C LEU A 3 -8.64 -3.28 11.91
N SER A 4 -8.82 -2.00 12.21
CA SER A 4 -9.65 -1.12 11.40
C SER A 4 -8.99 -0.88 10.04
N SER A 5 -9.78 -0.52 9.05
CA SER A 5 -9.31 -0.27 7.68
C SER A 5 -8.30 0.88 7.65
N ALA A 6 -8.43 1.85 8.56
CA ALA A 6 -7.45 2.89 8.81
C ALA A 6 -6.08 2.33 9.27
N ASP A 7 -6.07 1.37 10.21
CA ASP A 7 -4.81 0.75 10.68
C ASP A 7 -4.11 -0.02 9.54
N LYS A 8 -4.90 -0.68 8.68
CA LYS A 8 -4.39 -1.39 7.50
C LYS A 8 -3.80 -0.43 6.47
N ILE A 9 -4.44 0.73 6.24
CA ILE A 9 -3.90 1.78 5.37
C ILE A 9 -2.61 2.34 5.96
N GLN A 10 -2.58 2.58 7.27
CA GLN A 10 -1.38 3.07 7.94
C GLN A 10 -0.22 2.08 7.79
N LEU A 11 -0.47 0.78 7.99
CA LEU A 11 0.53 -0.25 7.78
C LEU A 11 1.00 -0.30 6.32
N LEU A 12 0.11 -0.19 5.35
CA LEU A 12 0.48 -0.14 3.93
C LEU A 12 1.39 1.06 3.65
N LYS A 13 1.09 2.23 4.21
CA LYS A 13 1.93 3.44 4.08
C LYS A 13 3.31 3.21 4.68
N ASP A 14 3.38 2.62 5.87
CA ASP A 14 4.65 2.34 6.53
C ASP A 14 5.53 1.40 5.70
N ILE A 15 4.95 0.33 5.13
CA ILE A 15 5.70 -0.60 4.27
C ILE A 15 6.16 0.09 2.98
N LEU A 16 5.28 0.86 2.32
CA LEU A 16 5.63 1.61 1.12
C LEU A 16 6.75 2.62 1.39
N GLN A 17 6.71 3.31 2.53
CA GLN A 17 7.73 4.28 2.91
C GLN A 17 9.06 3.61 3.29
N ASN A 18 9.01 2.49 4.01
CA ASN A 18 10.20 1.72 4.36
C ASN A 18 10.92 1.21 3.11
N GLN A 19 10.23 0.51 2.21
CA GLN A 19 10.88 -0.02 1.00
C GLN A 19 11.45 1.09 0.10
N ALA A 20 10.79 2.24 0.04
CA ALA A 20 11.27 3.38 -0.74
C ALA A 20 12.51 4.03 -0.12
N THR A 21 12.60 4.01 1.22
CA THR A 21 13.75 4.52 1.98
C THR A 21 14.92 3.56 1.92
N GLU A 22 14.66 2.27 2.09
CA GLU A 22 15.67 1.20 2.08
C GLU A 22 16.10 0.81 0.65
N GLN A 23 15.37 1.28 -0.36
CA GLN A 23 15.55 0.93 -1.78
C GLN A 23 15.58 -0.58 -2.02
N TYR A 24 14.81 -1.30 -1.20
CA TYR A 24 14.73 -2.74 -1.20
C TYR A 24 13.39 -3.16 -0.61
N MET A 25 12.81 -4.24 -1.14
CA MET A 25 11.59 -4.85 -0.62
C MET A 25 11.85 -6.33 -0.34
N THR A 26 11.39 -6.82 0.80
CA THR A 26 11.40 -8.25 1.10
C THR A 26 10.18 -8.95 0.49
N ILE A 27 10.30 -10.27 0.25
CA ILE A 27 9.15 -11.08 -0.19
C ILE A 27 8.02 -11.06 0.85
N ASP A 28 8.36 -11.00 2.14
CA ASP A 28 7.36 -10.90 3.22
C ASP A 28 6.59 -9.58 3.16
N GLU A 29 7.27 -8.46 2.89
CA GLU A 29 6.62 -7.16 2.68
C GLU A 29 5.74 -7.16 1.42
N ALA A 30 6.22 -7.76 0.34
CA ALA A 30 5.44 -7.92 -0.88
C ALA A 30 4.14 -8.70 -0.60
N ASP A 31 4.24 -9.83 0.09
CA ASP A 31 3.08 -10.63 0.52
C ASP A 31 2.14 -9.86 1.45
N GLN A 32 2.71 -9.05 2.36
CA GLN A 32 1.93 -8.22 3.27
C GLN A 32 1.15 -7.14 2.53
N ILE A 33 1.76 -6.50 1.53
CA ILE A 33 1.09 -5.53 0.64
C ILE A 33 -0.06 -6.21 -0.09
N GLU A 34 0.15 -7.38 -0.71
CA GLU A 34 -0.90 -8.11 -1.43
C GLU A 34 -2.10 -8.43 -0.52
N GLN A 35 -1.84 -8.88 0.71
CA GLN A 35 -2.89 -9.15 1.69
C GLN A 35 -3.63 -7.88 2.12
N LEU A 36 -2.91 -6.78 2.36
CA LEU A 36 -3.51 -5.51 2.73
C LEU A 36 -4.38 -4.96 1.61
N LEU A 37 -3.87 -4.98 0.37
CA LEU A 37 -4.62 -4.59 -0.83
C LEU A 37 -5.89 -5.42 -0.97
N SER A 38 -5.82 -6.75 -0.83
CA SER A 38 -6.99 -7.63 -0.91
C SER A 38 -8.04 -7.31 0.15
N HIS A 39 -7.62 -7.04 1.38
CA HIS A 39 -8.54 -6.67 2.47
C HIS A 39 -9.14 -5.26 2.31
N LEU A 40 -8.36 -4.30 1.80
CA LEU A 40 -8.81 -2.93 1.60
C LEU A 40 -9.70 -2.81 0.34
N SER A 41 -9.47 -3.64 -0.67
CA SER A 41 -10.24 -3.64 -1.92
C SER A 41 -11.69 -4.07 -1.72
N VAL A 42 -11.97 -4.90 -0.71
CA VAL A 42 -13.33 -5.31 -0.35
C VAL A 42 -14.02 -4.33 0.61
N ASP A 43 -13.29 -3.33 1.08
CA ASP A 43 -13.79 -2.36 2.04
C ASP A 43 -14.44 -1.16 1.32
N ALA A 44 -15.77 -1.22 1.20
CA ALA A 44 -16.58 -0.20 0.57
C ALA A 44 -16.68 1.10 1.38
N SER A 45 -16.15 1.14 2.61
CA SER A 45 -16.12 2.36 3.44
C SER A 45 -14.96 3.28 3.08
N LEU A 46 -14.02 2.82 2.26
CA LEU A 46 -12.86 3.60 1.83
C LEU A 46 -13.24 4.67 0.81
N GLN A 47 -12.53 5.80 0.87
CA GLN A 47 -12.70 6.87 -0.09
C GLN A 47 -12.36 6.39 -1.52
N PRO A 48 -13.05 6.89 -2.56
CA PRO A 48 -12.76 6.50 -3.94
C PRO A 48 -11.30 6.76 -4.37
N ALA A 49 -10.69 7.83 -3.86
CA ALA A 49 -9.28 8.16 -4.13
C ALA A 49 -8.32 7.11 -3.54
N VAL A 50 -8.62 6.59 -2.36
CA VAL A 50 -7.88 5.50 -1.73
C VAL A 50 -8.05 4.23 -2.55
N GLN A 51 -9.27 3.88 -2.96
CA GLN A 51 -9.51 2.70 -3.80
C GLN A 51 -8.77 2.76 -5.14
N GLN A 52 -8.75 3.92 -5.80
CA GLN A 52 -7.96 4.12 -7.02
C GLN A 52 -6.46 3.93 -6.77
N THR A 53 -5.95 4.46 -5.66
CA THR A 53 -4.54 4.30 -5.28
C THR A 53 -4.20 2.84 -5.02
N LEU A 54 -5.06 2.10 -4.29
CA LEU A 54 -4.87 0.67 -4.05
C LEU A 54 -4.85 -0.14 -5.35
N GLN A 55 -5.71 0.19 -6.33
CA GLN A 55 -5.69 -0.45 -7.64
C GLN A 55 -4.40 -0.16 -8.41
N GLN A 56 -3.86 1.06 -8.34
CA GLN A 56 -2.58 1.40 -8.97
C GLN A 56 -1.43 0.63 -8.33
N ILE A 57 -1.38 0.57 -7.00
CA ILE A 57 -0.37 -0.22 -6.28
C ILE A 57 -0.48 -1.67 -6.73
N GLN A 58 -1.68 -2.24 -6.77
CA GLN A 58 -1.89 -3.64 -7.18
C GLN A 58 -1.46 -3.89 -8.64
N GLN A 59 -1.64 -2.92 -9.54
CA GLN A 59 -1.21 -3.05 -10.94
C GLN A 59 0.31 -3.01 -11.12
N LEU A 60 0.99 -2.20 -10.30
CA LEU A 60 2.46 -2.12 -10.31
C LEU A 60 3.10 -3.16 -9.39
N HIS A 61 2.32 -3.81 -8.53
CA HIS A 61 2.83 -4.76 -7.57
C HIS A 61 3.28 -6.04 -8.27
N GLU A 62 4.58 -6.28 -8.20
CA GLU A 62 5.18 -7.56 -8.53
C GLU A 62 5.66 -8.21 -7.23
N LYS A 63 5.43 -9.51 -7.10
CA LYS A 63 5.93 -10.30 -5.97
C LYS A 63 7.41 -10.60 -6.14
N ASN A 64 8.22 -9.55 -6.11
CA ASN A 64 9.66 -9.58 -6.25
C ASN A 64 10.31 -8.82 -5.07
N THR A 65 11.64 -8.70 -5.10
CA THR A 65 12.38 -7.88 -4.14
C THR A 65 12.69 -6.48 -4.68
N GLU A 66 12.07 -6.10 -5.79
CA GLU A 66 12.28 -4.78 -6.38
C GLU A 66 11.30 -3.82 -5.71
N PRO A 67 11.79 -2.75 -5.07
CA PRO A 67 10.91 -1.78 -4.46
C PRO A 67 10.11 -1.04 -5.55
N PHE A 68 8.97 -0.50 -5.16
CA PHE A 68 8.26 0.44 -6.02
C PHE A 68 9.10 1.68 -6.34
N GLN A 69 8.82 2.29 -7.49
CA GLN A 69 9.43 3.56 -7.86
C GLN A 69 9.10 4.62 -6.79
N GLN A 70 10.11 5.33 -6.31
CA GLN A 70 9.96 6.33 -5.26
C GLN A 70 8.89 7.39 -5.61
N ASN A 71 8.86 7.84 -6.87
CA ASN A 71 7.85 8.78 -7.36
C ASN A 71 6.42 8.23 -7.24
N ASP A 72 6.21 6.95 -7.53
CA ASP A 72 4.89 6.32 -7.41
C ASP A 72 4.49 6.19 -5.94
N VAL A 73 5.42 5.78 -5.07
CA VAL A 73 5.22 5.71 -3.63
C VAL A 73 4.84 7.07 -3.04
N GLU A 74 5.53 8.14 -3.39
CA GLU A 74 5.22 9.49 -2.90
C GLU A 74 3.81 9.95 -3.31
N GLN A 75 3.39 9.66 -4.55
CA GLN A 75 2.03 9.94 -5.02
C GLN A 75 1.00 9.15 -4.21
N TRP A 76 1.25 7.87 -3.97
CA TRP A 76 0.36 7.02 -3.18
C TRP A 76 0.27 7.47 -1.72
N LEU A 77 1.40 7.76 -1.08
CA LEU A 77 1.43 8.26 0.30
C LEU A 77 0.66 9.57 0.43
N THR A 78 0.73 10.45 -0.57
CA THR A 78 -0.05 11.70 -0.61
C THR A 78 -1.54 11.42 -0.67
N ASN A 79 -1.97 10.52 -1.57
CA ASN A 79 -3.38 10.16 -1.73
C ASN A 79 -3.96 9.39 -0.52
N LEU A 80 -3.13 8.57 0.15
CA LEU A 80 -3.48 7.82 1.35
C LEU A 80 -3.43 8.67 2.63
N SER A 81 -2.99 9.93 2.56
CA SER A 81 -2.90 10.86 3.70
C SER A 81 -4.01 11.91 3.71
N VAL A 82 -4.94 11.87 2.76
CA VAL A 82 -6.08 12.80 2.74
C VAL A 82 -7.08 12.36 3.82
N ASP A 83 -7.08 13.10 4.92
CA ASP A 83 -8.03 13.06 6.04
C ASP A 83 -9.47 13.37 5.58
#